data_AF-A0A803V2J1-F1
#
_entry.id   AF-A0A803V2J1-F1
#
_cell.length_a   1.000
_cell.length_b   1.000
_cell.length_c   1.000
_cell.angle_alpha   90.00
_cell.angle_beta   90.00
_cell.angle_gamma   90.00
#
_symmetry.space_group_name_H-M   'P 1'
#
loop_
_entity.id
_entity.type
_entity.pdbx_description
1 polymer ?
#
loop_
_entity_poly.entity_id
_entity_poly.type
_entity_poly.pdbx_seq_one_letter_code
_entity_poly.pdbx_strand_id
1 'polypeptide(L)'
;MSKKGRAKGEKSDMETEALQAANEELRTKLTNIQIEFQQEKTKVGKLREKIQEVKQEREQEQHKHTAYVSELKAKLHEEKMKELQSVRELLIRQHEQEVARMVKIKDGEIQRLQSTVNVLRDGAADKVKTALLSEAKEEARKAFDGERMKLQQEILELKSGKKQLEEALNNIMQADKMKAADLRTAYQSHQDEINRIKRECEREIRRLLKRSRETESQLKPLVEKNKRMSKKNDDMLQCIQRMEEKIKNLSRENVELKEKLSAQPALKRHTSLNDLSSTREEQEIEFLRLQVKEQQHVIDDLTVERERLLRSKKQRRKSLKPPKRHVVETFFGFDEESVDSETSSVTSYNTDKTDRTPATPEEDLEDSTPKEEAELRFCQLTREYQALQRAYALLQEQVGGTLDAEREARTREQLQADLLRCQAKIEDLEKALIEKGQDSKWVEEKQLLIRTNQELLEKIYRMEQEEHQLKNEMQDAKDQNELLEFRVLELEVRDSLCCKLSNGAEIMFEPKLKFL
;
A
#
# COMPACT_ATOMS: atom_id res chain seq x y z
N MET A 1 5.29 173.97 159.16
CA MET A 1 4.90 173.11 160.31
C MET A 1 5.77 171.85 160.23
N SER A 2 6.64 171.50 161.18
CA SER A 2 6.46 171.15 162.62
C SER A 2 5.71 169.82 162.83
N LYS A 3 6.08 168.87 163.73
CA LYS A 3 7.26 168.59 164.62
C LYS A 3 7.03 167.18 165.29
N LYS A 4 7.96 166.40 165.88
CA LYS A 4 9.43 166.15 165.74
C LYS A 4 9.93 165.04 166.73
N GLY A 5 10.32 163.84 166.27
CA GLY A 5 11.49 163.10 166.82
C GLY A 5 11.37 161.71 167.51
N ARG A 6 12.45 160.90 167.35
CA ARG A 6 12.89 159.64 168.05
C ARG A 6 12.01 158.37 167.85
N ALA A 7 12.48 157.11 167.90
CA ALA A 7 13.78 156.37 167.75
C ALA A 7 13.49 154.84 168.01
N LYS A 8 14.34 153.79 167.86
CA LYS A 8 15.43 153.32 166.95
C LYS A 8 15.82 151.89 167.44
N GLY A 9 16.08 150.82 166.67
CA GLY A 9 15.99 150.55 165.22
C GLY A 9 17.10 149.56 164.73
N GLU A 10 16.73 148.41 164.15
CA GLU A 10 17.58 147.31 163.63
C GLU A 10 16.95 146.76 162.33
N LYS A 11 17.71 146.46 161.25
CA LYS A 11 17.13 145.90 160.00
C LYS A 11 18.03 145.37 158.86
N SER A 12 19.33 145.14 159.01
CA SER A 12 20.25 144.95 157.86
C SER A 12 20.34 143.54 157.25
N ASP A 13 20.25 142.47 158.04
CA ASP A 13 20.96 141.23 157.68
C ASP A 13 20.15 140.28 156.76
N MET A 14 18.83 140.44 156.71
CA MET A 14 17.92 139.57 155.94
C MET A 14 18.05 139.70 154.41
N GLU A 15 18.45 140.86 153.89
CA GLU A 15 18.58 141.05 152.43
C GLU A 15 19.77 140.28 151.86
N THR A 16 20.85 140.12 152.63
CA THR A 16 22.01 139.31 152.24
C THR A 16 21.70 137.81 152.23
N GLU A 17 20.94 137.30 153.20
CA GLU A 17 20.51 135.90 153.23
C GLU A 17 19.59 135.56 152.06
N ALA A 18 18.63 136.43 151.74
CA ALA A 18 17.72 136.23 150.62
C ALA A 18 18.45 136.14 149.26
N LEU A 19 19.49 136.95 149.06
CA LEU A 19 20.28 136.96 147.82
C LEU A 19 21.19 135.72 147.72
N GLN A 20 21.72 135.22 148.85
CA GLN A 20 22.48 133.96 148.89
C GLN A 20 21.58 132.75 148.63
N ALA A 21 20.40 132.69 149.28
CA ALA A 21 19.42 131.63 149.06
C ALA A 21 18.96 131.55 147.60
N ALA A 22 18.70 132.68 146.95
CA ALA A 22 18.36 132.73 145.52
C ALA A 22 19.51 132.21 144.62
N ASN A 23 20.77 132.40 145.01
CA ASN A 23 21.93 131.91 144.28
C ASN A 23 22.11 130.39 144.42
N GLU A 24 21.86 129.85 145.63
CA GLU A 24 21.82 128.41 145.89
C GLU A 24 20.62 127.72 145.22
N GLU A 25 19.47 128.40 145.15
CA GLU A 25 18.31 127.97 144.37
C GLU A 25 18.61 127.93 142.86
N LEU A 26 19.30 128.94 142.33
CA LEU A 26 19.74 128.97 140.92
C LEU A 26 20.77 127.87 140.61
N ARG A 27 21.71 127.59 141.52
CA ARG A 27 22.64 126.45 141.39
C ARG A 27 21.89 125.11 141.42
N THR A 28 20.90 124.98 142.31
CA THR A 28 20.04 123.79 142.40
C THR A 28 19.23 123.60 141.11
N LYS A 29 18.63 124.68 140.59
CA LYS A 29 17.90 124.68 139.31
C LYS A 29 18.80 124.32 138.13
N LEU A 30 20.01 124.90 138.04
CA LEU A 30 20.99 124.56 137.00
C LEU A 30 21.42 123.08 137.07
N THR A 31 21.64 122.57 138.28
CA THR A 31 21.99 121.16 138.52
C THR A 31 20.85 120.23 138.12
N ASN A 32 19.60 120.56 138.48
CA ASN A 32 18.42 119.80 138.06
C ASN A 32 18.26 119.81 136.53
N ILE A 33 18.42 120.98 135.88
CA ILE A 33 18.39 121.09 134.41
C ILE A 33 19.50 120.27 133.75
N GLN A 34 20.71 120.20 134.34
CA GLN A 34 21.79 119.33 133.84
C GLN A 34 21.47 117.85 134.02
N ILE A 35 20.85 117.46 135.14
CA ILE A 35 20.39 116.08 135.38
C ILE A 35 19.28 115.71 134.39
N GLU A 36 18.26 116.56 134.23
CA GLU A 36 17.16 116.39 133.27
C GLU A 36 17.69 116.31 131.83
N PHE A 37 18.59 117.20 131.42
CA PHE A 37 19.23 117.16 130.11
C PHE A 37 20.03 115.86 129.88
N GLN A 38 20.78 115.39 130.88
CA GLN A 38 21.56 114.15 130.76
C GLN A 38 20.66 112.91 130.79
N GLN A 39 19.55 112.92 131.55
CA GLN A 39 18.51 111.90 131.48
C GLN A 39 17.84 111.89 130.10
N GLU A 40 17.45 113.05 129.56
CA GLU A 40 16.77 113.15 128.27
C GLU A 40 17.70 112.77 127.12
N LYS A 41 18.97 113.17 127.18
CA LYS A 41 20.04 112.70 126.28
C LYS A 41 20.18 111.17 126.32
N THR A 42 20.04 110.56 127.50
CA THR A 42 20.04 109.10 127.67
C THR A 42 18.77 108.44 127.10
N LYS A 43 17.59 109.06 127.27
CA LYS A 43 16.34 108.61 126.63
C LYS A 43 16.43 108.70 125.10
N VAL A 44 16.96 109.80 124.57
CA VAL A 44 17.22 109.98 123.12
C VAL A 44 18.24 108.97 122.60
N GLY A 45 19.24 108.59 123.40
CA GLY A 45 20.13 107.45 123.11
C GLY A 45 19.34 106.15 122.92
N LYS A 46 18.58 105.75 123.94
CA LYS A 46 17.74 104.54 123.91
C LYS A 46 16.67 104.55 122.81
N LEU A 47 16.12 105.72 122.47
CA LEU A 47 15.19 105.87 121.36
C LEU A 47 15.89 105.70 120.00
N ARG A 48 17.14 106.16 119.84
CA ARG A 48 17.95 105.90 118.64
C ARG A 48 18.31 104.42 118.50
N GLU A 49 18.70 103.77 119.60
CA GLU A 49 18.93 102.32 119.66
C GLU A 49 17.64 101.58 119.23
N LYS A 50 16.49 101.89 119.85
CA LYS A 50 15.22 101.25 119.52
C LYS A 50 14.71 101.53 118.09
N ILE A 51 14.99 102.72 117.53
CA ILE A 51 14.72 103.01 116.11
C ILE A 51 15.60 102.14 115.20
N GLN A 52 16.86 101.90 115.58
CA GLN A 52 17.77 101.04 114.83
C GLN A 52 17.42 99.54 114.98
N GLU A 53 16.96 99.11 116.15
CA GLU A 53 16.39 97.76 116.39
C GLU A 53 15.17 97.52 115.48
N VAL A 54 14.15 98.38 115.55
CA VAL A 54 12.93 98.26 114.72
C VAL A 54 13.25 98.33 113.22
N LYS A 55 14.29 99.08 112.83
CA LYS A 55 14.79 99.07 111.45
C LYS A 55 15.39 97.72 111.07
N GLN A 56 16.23 97.14 111.93
CA GLN A 56 16.84 95.82 111.71
C GLN A 56 15.80 94.69 111.70
N GLU A 57 14.81 94.72 112.60
CA GLU A 57 13.68 93.80 112.59
C GLU A 57 12.92 93.85 111.27
N ARG A 58 12.60 95.06 110.78
CA ARG A 58 11.94 95.27 109.48
C ARG A 58 12.79 94.76 108.31
N GLU A 59 14.09 95.02 108.33
CA GLU A 59 15.01 94.55 107.28
C GLU A 59 15.11 93.02 107.27
N GLN A 60 15.19 92.38 108.46
CA GLN A 60 15.14 90.92 108.61
C GLN A 60 13.81 90.33 108.13
N GLU A 61 12.68 90.92 108.49
CA GLU A 61 11.37 90.42 108.05
C GLU A 61 11.18 90.57 106.53
N GLN A 62 11.65 91.67 105.95
CA GLN A 62 11.70 91.84 104.50
C GLN A 62 12.61 90.78 103.83
N HIS A 63 13.72 90.38 104.46
CA HIS A 63 14.56 89.27 103.98
C HIS A 63 13.83 87.92 104.08
N LYS A 64 13.14 87.62 105.19
CA LYS A 64 12.32 86.41 105.34
C LYS A 64 11.22 86.32 104.27
N HIS A 65 10.47 87.40 104.05
CA HIS A 65 9.46 87.48 103.00
C HIS A 65 10.08 87.27 101.60
N THR A 66 11.24 87.87 101.32
CA THR A 66 11.93 87.73 100.03
C THR A 66 12.41 86.29 99.80
N ALA A 67 12.94 85.64 100.84
CA ALA A 67 13.33 84.23 100.80
C ALA A 67 12.13 83.31 100.58
N TYR A 68 11.05 83.49 101.36
CA TYR A 68 9.82 82.70 101.25
C TYR A 68 9.14 82.81 99.87
N VAL A 69 9.06 84.02 99.31
CA VAL A 69 8.55 84.24 97.94
C VAL A 69 9.45 83.59 96.88
N SER A 70 10.77 83.51 97.13
CA SER A 70 11.72 82.84 96.23
C SER A 70 11.60 81.32 96.33
N GLU A 71 11.42 80.78 97.53
CA GLU A 71 11.18 79.35 97.78
C GLU A 71 9.86 78.88 97.15
N LEU A 72 8.77 79.64 97.30
CA LEU A 72 7.50 79.34 96.64
C LEU A 72 7.60 79.35 95.11
N LYS A 73 8.35 80.30 94.54
CA LYS A 73 8.62 80.34 93.08
C LYS A 73 9.44 79.13 92.63
N ALA A 74 10.42 78.70 93.41
CA ALA A 74 11.23 77.52 93.11
C ALA A 74 10.39 76.24 93.14
N LYS A 75 9.56 76.04 94.18
CA LYS A 75 8.65 74.88 94.29
C LYS A 75 7.64 74.84 93.15
N LEU A 76 6.96 75.95 92.85
CA LEU A 76 6.02 76.04 91.73
C LEU A 76 6.69 75.75 90.37
N HIS A 77 7.95 76.15 90.19
CA HIS A 77 8.72 75.81 89.00
C HIS A 77 9.10 74.32 88.97
N GLU A 78 9.51 73.74 90.09
CA GLU A 78 9.83 72.32 90.21
C GLU A 78 8.61 71.42 89.96
N GLU A 79 7.45 71.76 90.53
CA GLU A 79 6.16 71.09 90.31
C GLU A 79 5.76 71.18 88.84
N LYS A 80 5.76 72.39 88.25
CA LYS A 80 5.48 72.59 86.81
C LYS A 80 6.40 71.77 85.90
N MET A 81 7.70 71.66 86.24
CA MET A 81 8.64 70.88 85.42
C MET A 81 8.42 69.36 85.58
N LYS A 82 8.02 68.89 86.77
CA LYS A 82 7.58 67.49 86.98
C LYS A 82 6.31 67.16 86.21
N GLU A 83 5.31 68.03 86.23
CA GLU A 83 4.08 67.88 85.44
C GLU A 83 4.37 67.85 83.94
N LEU A 84 5.15 68.80 83.43
CA LEU A 84 5.54 68.85 82.01
C LEU A 84 6.31 67.60 81.57
N GLN A 85 7.25 67.10 82.38
CA GLN A 85 7.97 65.86 82.07
C GLN A 85 7.04 64.63 82.13
N SER A 86 6.11 64.57 83.09
CA SER A 86 5.13 63.48 83.20
C SER A 86 4.19 63.44 81.98
N VAL A 87 3.65 64.59 81.56
CA VAL A 87 2.83 64.71 80.35
C VAL A 87 3.62 64.34 79.09
N ARG A 88 4.89 64.77 79.00
CA ARG A 88 5.79 64.41 77.88
C ARG A 88 6.03 62.91 77.80
N GLU A 89 6.32 62.25 78.92
CA GLU A 89 6.52 60.79 78.98
C GLU A 89 5.25 60.00 78.67
N LEU A 90 4.08 60.47 79.12
CA LEU A 90 2.80 59.87 78.79
C LEU A 90 2.52 59.95 77.28
N LEU A 91 2.77 61.10 76.67
CA LEU A 91 2.57 61.32 75.24
C LEU A 91 3.55 60.50 74.38
N ILE A 92 4.81 60.34 74.82
CA ILE A 92 5.79 59.45 74.17
C ILE A 92 5.28 58.00 74.20
N ARG A 93 4.93 57.47 75.39
CA ARG A 93 4.40 56.10 75.52
C ARG A 93 3.11 55.87 74.72
N GLN A 94 2.24 56.88 74.62
CA GLN A 94 1.04 56.82 73.80
C GLN A 94 1.38 56.76 72.30
N HIS A 95 2.36 57.54 71.84
CA HIS A 95 2.83 57.52 70.46
C HIS A 95 3.49 56.18 70.10
N GLU A 96 4.40 55.67 70.95
CA GLU A 96 5.03 54.36 70.81
C GLU A 96 3.99 53.23 70.72
N GLN A 97 2.97 53.27 71.58
CA GLN A 97 1.89 52.29 71.57
C GLN A 97 1.06 52.36 70.27
N GLU A 98 0.79 53.55 69.74
CA GLU A 98 0.03 53.72 68.50
C GLU A 98 0.85 53.31 67.26
N VAL A 99 2.16 53.60 67.23
CA VAL A 99 3.08 53.08 66.22
C VAL A 99 3.09 51.54 66.26
N ALA A 100 3.16 50.94 67.44
CA ALA A 100 3.13 49.48 67.60
C ALA A 100 1.77 48.85 67.20
N ARG A 101 0.63 49.55 67.34
CA ARG A 101 -0.66 49.14 66.76
C ARG A 101 -0.62 49.20 65.24
N MET A 102 -0.17 50.33 64.69
CA MET A 102 -0.12 50.57 63.25
C MET A 102 0.79 49.57 62.51
N VAL A 103 1.95 49.23 63.08
CA VAL A 103 2.84 48.18 62.54
C VAL A 103 2.09 46.84 62.44
N LYS A 104 1.49 46.36 63.53
CA LYS A 104 0.72 45.09 63.53
C LYS A 104 -0.43 45.07 62.53
N ILE A 105 -1.12 46.19 62.33
CA ILE A 105 -2.19 46.32 61.32
C ILE A 105 -1.60 46.22 59.90
N LYS A 106 -0.45 46.86 59.64
CA LYS A 106 0.23 46.79 58.34
C LYS A 106 0.84 45.42 58.06
N ASP A 107 1.42 44.75 59.05
CA ASP A 107 1.94 43.39 58.91
C ASP A 107 0.81 42.40 58.55
N GLY A 108 -0.35 42.52 59.20
CA GLY A 108 -1.54 41.72 58.88
C GLY A 108 -2.15 42.01 57.51
N GLU A 109 -1.99 43.23 56.99
CA GLU A 109 -2.33 43.58 55.60
C GLU A 109 -1.34 42.94 54.62
N ILE A 110 -0.04 43.08 54.87
CA ILE A 110 1.04 42.50 54.06
C ILE A 110 0.88 40.98 53.95
N GLN A 111 0.65 40.28 55.07
CA GLN A 111 0.44 38.83 55.07
C GLN A 111 -0.80 38.39 54.27
N ARG A 112 -1.91 39.13 54.36
CA ARG A 112 -3.11 38.85 53.53
C ARG A 112 -2.86 39.11 52.05
N LEU A 113 -2.19 40.20 51.69
CA LEU A 113 -1.85 40.52 50.30
C LEU A 113 -0.88 39.49 49.71
N GLN A 114 0.18 39.10 50.44
CA GLN A 114 1.10 38.02 50.06
C GLN A 114 0.36 36.69 49.85
N SER A 115 -0.52 36.30 50.79
CA SER A 115 -1.34 35.08 50.67
C SER A 115 -2.21 35.11 49.42
N THR A 116 -2.82 36.26 49.12
CA THR A 116 -3.66 36.45 47.93
C THR A 116 -2.83 36.38 46.63
N VAL A 117 -1.64 36.99 46.61
CA VAL A 117 -0.71 36.93 45.47
C VAL A 117 -0.27 35.50 45.18
N ASN A 118 0.06 34.71 46.21
CA ASN A 118 0.46 33.31 46.04
C ASN A 118 -0.70 32.46 45.46
N VAL A 119 -1.91 32.60 46.01
CA VAL A 119 -3.11 31.91 45.50
C VAL A 119 -3.42 32.26 44.04
N LEU A 120 -3.20 33.51 43.64
CA LEU A 120 -3.39 33.95 42.25
C LEU A 120 -2.27 33.49 41.31
N ARG A 121 -1.00 33.53 41.76
CA ARG A 121 0.17 33.09 40.97
C ARG A 121 0.09 31.60 40.71
N ASP A 122 0.04 30.80 41.77
CA ASP A 122 0.25 29.35 41.69
C ASP A 122 -1.07 28.65 41.34
N GLY A 123 -2.16 29.04 42.04
CA GLY A 123 -3.48 28.42 41.93
C GLY A 123 -4.23 28.66 40.62
N ALA A 124 -3.78 29.60 39.78
CA ALA A 124 -4.26 29.77 38.41
C ALA A 124 -3.32 29.12 37.39
N ALA A 125 -2.00 29.35 37.51
CA ALA A 125 -1.01 28.83 36.57
C ALA A 125 -0.99 27.30 36.52
N ASP A 126 -0.96 26.61 37.67
CA ASP A 126 -0.92 25.14 37.67
C ASP A 126 -2.24 24.50 37.20
N LYS A 127 -3.38 25.18 37.33
CA LYS A 127 -4.66 24.71 36.76
C LYS A 127 -4.65 24.78 35.23
N VAL A 128 -4.22 25.90 34.66
CA VAL A 128 -4.08 26.08 33.20
C VAL A 128 -3.05 25.09 32.64
N LYS A 129 -1.89 24.98 33.28
CA LYS A 129 -0.82 24.03 32.93
C LYS A 129 -1.29 22.57 33.00
N THR A 130 -2.02 22.19 34.04
CA THR A 130 -2.60 20.84 34.17
C THR A 130 -3.66 20.57 33.11
N ALA A 131 -4.53 21.55 32.82
CA ALA A 131 -5.53 21.43 31.76
C ALA A 131 -4.89 21.24 30.38
N LEU A 132 -3.96 22.11 29.98
CA LEU A 132 -3.23 22.00 28.71
C LEU A 132 -2.42 20.70 28.60
N LEU A 133 -1.78 20.25 29.68
CA LEU A 133 -1.08 18.96 29.72
C LEU A 133 -2.03 17.75 29.66
N SER A 134 -3.29 17.89 30.07
CA SER A 134 -4.30 16.85 29.92
C SER A 134 -4.89 16.86 28.50
N GLU A 135 -5.16 18.03 27.95
CA GLU A 135 -5.68 18.23 26.60
C GLU A 135 -4.70 17.72 25.54
N ALA A 136 -3.42 18.11 25.61
CA ALA A 136 -2.37 17.61 24.72
C ALA A 136 -2.16 16.09 24.82
N LYS A 137 -2.37 15.48 26.00
CA LYS A 137 -2.33 14.02 26.17
C LYS A 137 -3.52 13.32 25.54
N GLU A 138 -4.72 13.88 25.69
CA GLU A 138 -5.94 13.34 25.07
C GLU A 138 -5.95 13.52 23.55
N GLU A 139 -5.38 14.61 23.03
CA GLU A 139 -5.23 14.83 21.59
C GLU A 139 -4.17 13.89 20.99
N ALA A 140 -3.01 13.72 21.65
CA ALA A 140 -2.02 12.72 21.24
C ALA A 140 -2.58 11.28 21.27
N ARG A 141 -3.41 10.94 22.28
CA ARG A 141 -4.13 9.66 22.34
C ARG A 141 -5.10 9.49 21.16
N LYS A 142 -5.94 10.50 20.89
CA LYS A 142 -6.90 10.47 19.77
C LYS A 142 -6.21 10.36 18.41
N ALA A 143 -5.10 11.07 18.21
CA ALA A 143 -4.29 10.97 17.00
C ALA A 143 -3.74 9.55 16.82
N PHE A 144 -3.06 9.01 17.84
CA PHE A 144 -2.52 7.65 17.82
C PHE A 144 -3.60 6.58 17.61
N ASP A 145 -4.75 6.68 18.30
CA ASP A 145 -5.84 5.73 18.13
C ASP A 145 -6.53 5.85 16.76
N GLY A 146 -6.60 7.06 16.20
CA GLY A 146 -7.08 7.29 14.83
C GLY A 146 -6.16 6.67 13.78
N GLU A 147 -4.84 6.78 13.93
CA GLU A 147 -3.86 6.13 13.06
C GLU A 147 -3.85 4.62 13.25
N ARG A 148 -3.89 4.13 14.49
CA ARG A 148 -4.03 2.71 14.83
C ARG A 148 -5.27 2.10 14.19
N MET A 149 -6.41 2.80 14.21
CA MET A 149 -7.65 2.35 13.58
C MET A 149 -7.56 2.34 12.03
N LYS A 150 -6.94 3.37 11.42
CA LYS A 150 -6.69 3.39 9.97
C LYS A 150 -5.81 2.23 9.52
N LEU A 151 -4.68 2.01 10.21
CA LEU A 151 -3.76 0.90 9.91
C LEU A 151 -4.41 -0.47 10.14
N GLN A 152 -5.28 -0.61 11.15
CA GLN A 152 -6.07 -1.83 11.35
C GLN A 152 -7.06 -2.08 10.20
N GLN A 153 -7.71 -1.03 9.68
CA GLN A 153 -8.60 -1.12 8.52
C GLN A 153 -7.82 -1.48 7.23
N GLU A 154 -6.70 -0.81 6.98
CA GLU A 154 -5.81 -1.12 5.84
C GLU A 154 -5.31 -2.57 5.89
N ILE A 155 -4.94 -3.08 7.07
CA ILE A 155 -4.55 -4.49 7.27
C ILE A 155 -5.72 -5.45 6.97
N LEU A 156 -6.98 -5.08 7.22
CA LEU A 156 -8.15 -5.90 6.88
C LEU A 156 -8.42 -5.89 5.37
N GLU A 157 -8.30 -4.73 4.72
CA GLU A 157 -8.45 -4.56 3.27
C GLU A 157 -7.36 -5.32 2.51
N LEU A 158 -6.09 -5.18 2.92
CA LEU A 158 -4.96 -5.94 2.37
C LEU A 158 -5.12 -7.45 2.56
N LYS A 159 -5.66 -7.92 3.69
CA LYS A 159 -5.99 -9.35 3.88
C LYS A 159 -7.10 -9.83 2.95
N SER A 160 -8.11 -9.00 2.70
CA SER A 160 -9.21 -9.31 1.78
C SER A 160 -8.72 -9.36 0.33
N GLY A 161 -7.98 -8.34 -0.12
CA GLY A 161 -7.37 -8.30 -1.45
C GLY A 161 -6.37 -9.44 -1.67
N LYS A 162 -5.54 -9.76 -0.67
CA LYS A 162 -4.67 -10.94 -0.70
C LYS A 162 -5.47 -12.23 -0.95
N LYS A 163 -6.56 -12.46 -0.19
CA LYS A 163 -7.39 -13.65 -0.34
C LYS A 163 -8.00 -13.76 -1.74
N GLN A 164 -8.47 -12.65 -2.31
CA GLN A 164 -8.99 -12.60 -3.68
C GLN A 164 -7.92 -12.93 -4.72
N LEU A 165 -6.68 -12.46 -4.54
CA LEU A 165 -5.55 -12.78 -5.41
C LEU A 165 -5.11 -14.25 -5.28
N GLU A 166 -5.12 -14.83 -4.07
CA GLU A 166 -4.87 -16.25 -3.85
C GLU A 166 -5.97 -17.12 -4.50
N GLU A 167 -7.24 -16.72 -4.43
CA GLU A 167 -8.36 -17.40 -5.12
C GLU A 167 -8.24 -17.29 -6.65
N ALA A 168 -7.91 -16.11 -7.18
CA ALA A 168 -7.69 -15.90 -8.61
C ALA A 168 -6.50 -16.73 -9.15
N LEU A 169 -5.37 -16.76 -8.42
CA LEU A 169 -4.20 -17.55 -8.77
C LEU A 169 -4.53 -19.06 -8.80
N ASN A 170 -5.25 -19.57 -7.79
CA ASN A 170 -5.68 -20.96 -7.77
C ASN A 170 -6.57 -21.31 -8.97
N ASN A 171 -7.49 -20.42 -9.36
CA ASN A 171 -8.35 -20.62 -10.53
C ASN A 171 -7.54 -20.67 -11.85
N ILE A 172 -6.56 -19.77 -12.01
CA ILE A 172 -5.66 -19.78 -13.18
C ILE A 172 -4.82 -21.06 -13.21
N MET A 173 -4.24 -21.47 -12.08
CA MET A 173 -3.46 -22.72 -11.99
C MET A 173 -4.29 -23.98 -12.29
N GLN A 174 -5.58 -24.00 -11.93
CA GLN A 174 -6.49 -25.09 -12.30
C GLN A 174 -6.81 -25.07 -13.80
N ALA A 175 -7.07 -23.90 -14.39
CA ALA A 175 -7.33 -23.75 -15.81
C ALA A 175 -6.13 -24.19 -16.68
N ASP A 176 -4.92 -23.76 -16.33
CA ASP A 176 -3.69 -24.19 -17.02
C ASP A 176 -3.41 -25.69 -16.84
N LYS A 177 -3.66 -26.25 -15.65
CA LYS A 177 -3.54 -27.69 -15.40
C LYS A 177 -4.49 -28.51 -16.28
N MET A 178 -5.72 -28.03 -16.47
CA MET A 178 -6.73 -28.65 -17.34
C MET A 178 -6.32 -28.53 -18.82
N LYS A 179 -6.00 -27.32 -19.28
CA LYS A 179 -5.52 -27.05 -20.65
C LYS A 179 -4.28 -27.87 -21.01
N ALA A 180 -3.36 -28.08 -20.06
CA ALA A 180 -2.20 -28.96 -20.24
C ALA A 180 -2.58 -30.45 -20.28
N ALA A 181 -3.69 -30.88 -19.68
CA ALA A 181 -4.23 -32.23 -19.84
C ALA A 181 -4.92 -32.39 -21.21
N ASP A 182 -5.70 -31.40 -21.63
CA ASP A 182 -6.36 -31.38 -22.95
C ASP A 182 -5.34 -31.46 -24.09
N LEU A 183 -4.26 -30.67 -24.02
CA LEU A 183 -3.15 -30.70 -24.98
C LEU A 183 -2.43 -32.06 -25.01
N ARG A 184 -2.26 -32.73 -23.86
CA ARG A 184 -1.70 -34.10 -23.81
C ARG A 184 -2.64 -35.12 -24.45
N THR A 185 -3.94 -35.00 -24.21
CA THR A 185 -4.97 -35.88 -24.79
C THR A 185 -5.07 -35.70 -26.31
N ALA A 186 -5.06 -34.45 -26.79
CA ALA A 186 -5.04 -34.14 -28.22
C ALA A 186 -3.75 -34.65 -28.90
N TYR A 187 -2.59 -34.45 -28.27
CA TYR A 187 -1.31 -35.00 -28.76
C TYR A 187 -1.36 -36.53 -28.89
N GLN A 188 -1.86 -37.24 -27.86
CA GLN A 188 -1.99 -38.70 -27.90
C GLN A 188 -2.96 -39.15 -29.01
N SER A 189 -4.12 -38.50 -29.13
CA SER A 189 -5.10 -38.80 -30.20
C SER A 189 -4.51 -38.61 -31.60
N HIS A 190 -3.78 -37.52 -31.85
CA HIS A 190 -3.08 -37.30 -33.11
C HIS A 190 -1.96 -38.32 -33.34
N GLN A 191 -1.22 -38.71 -32.30
CA GLN A 191 -0.17 -39.71 -32.39
C GLN A 191 -0.75 -41.10 -32.74
N ASP A 192 -1.91 -41.45 -32.20
CA ASP A 192 -2.63 -42.69 -32.53
C ASP A 192 -3.24 -42.66 -33.93
N GLU A 193 -3.75 -41.52 -34.41
CA GLU A 193 -4.23 -41.39 -35.79
C GLU A 193 -3.07 -41.45 -36.80
N ILE A 194 -1.92 -40.84 -36.52
CA ILE A 194 -0.70 -41.02 -37.33
C ILE A 194 -0.31 -42.52 -37.39
N ASN A 195 -0.40 -43.23 -36.27
CA ASN A 195 -0.17 -44.67 -36.22
C ASN A 195 -1.26 -45.48 -36.98
N ARG A 196 -2.51 -45.00 -37.01
CA ARG A 196 -3.64 -45.58 -37.75
C ARG A 196 -3.44 -45.43 -39.25
N ILE A 197 -3.21 -44.21 -39.73
CA ILE A 197 -2.92 -43.85 -41.13
C ILE A 197 -1.70 -44.63 -41.63
N LYS A 198 -0.60 -44.69 -40.86
CA LYS A 198 0.59 -45.46 -41.24
C LYS A 198 0.26 -46.93 -41.53
N ARG A 199 -0.49 -47.59 -40.63
CA ARG A 199 -0.92 -48.99 -40.81
C ARG A 199 -1.86 -49.14 -42.01
N GLU A 200 -2.64 -48.11 -42.36
CA GLU A 200 -3.52 -48.08 -43.53
C GLU A 200 -2.74 -47.95 -44.84
N CYS A 201 -1.83 -46.98 -44.94
CA CYS A 201 -0.91 -46.83 -46.07
C CYS A 201 -0.07 -48.09 -46.30
N GLU A 202 0.49 -48.68 -45.25
CA GLU A 202 1.22 -49.96 -45.39
C GLU A 202 0.32 -51.11 -45.86
N ARG A 203 -0.93 -51.19 -45.39
CA ARG A 203 -1.90 -52.19 -45.88
C ARG A 203 -2.21 -51.99 -47.36
N GLU A 204 -2.37 -50.74 -47.81
CA GLU A 204 -2.65 -50.45 -49.21
C GLU A 204 -1.44 -50.70 -50.12
N ILE A 205 -0.23 -50.32 -49.71
CA ILE A 205 1.02 -50.66 -50.41
C ILE A 205 1.11 -52.19 -50.59
N ARG A 206 0.79 -52.99 -49.55
CA ARG A 206 0.76 -54.46 -49.65
C ARG A 206 -0.31 -54.98 -50.63
N ARG A 207 -1.50 -54.35 -50.69
CA ARG A 207 -2.55 -54.70 -51.68
C ARG A 207 -2.14 -54.35 -53.11
N LEU A 208 -1.64 -53.14 -53.34
CA LEU A 208 -1.19 -52.67 -54.66
C LEU A 208 -0.03 -53.51 -55.19
N LEU A 209 0.94 -53.87 -54.34
CA LEU A 209 2.02 -54.81 -54.70
C LEU A 209 1.50 -56.20 -55.05
N LYS A 210 0.49 -56.73 -54.34
CA LYS A 210 -0.14 -58.01 -54.68
C LYS A 210 -0.83 -57.93 -56.05
N ARG A 211 -1.67 -56.91 -56.26
CA ARG A 211 -2.38 -56.68 -57.53
C ARG A 211 -1.42 -56.48 -58.72
N SER A 212 -0.33 -55.75 -58.51
CA SER A 212 0.73 -55.54 -59.52
C SER A 212 1.36 -56.87 -59.95
N ARG A 213 1.76 -57.72 -58.98
CA ARG A 213 2.31 -59.06 -59.25
C ARG A 213 1.29 -59.99 -59.92
N GLU A 214 0.01 -59.89 -59.56
CA GLU A 214 -1.07 -60.63 -60.22
C GLU A 214 -1.21 -60.21 -61.69
N THR A 215 -1.22 -58.90 -61.98
CA THR A 215 -1.25 -58.40 -63.36
C THR A 215 0.02 -58.74 -64.14
N GLU A 216 1.21 -58.68 -63.54
CA GLU A 216 2.47 -59.11 -64.16
C GLU A 216 2.43 -60.60 -64.51
N SER A 217 1.94 -61.45 -63.59
CA SER A 217 1.79 -62.89 -63.81
C SER A 217 0.75 -63.22 -64.89
N GLN A 218 -0.26 -62.38 -65.11
CA GLN A 218 -1.24 -62.52 -66.20
C GLN A 218 -0.68 -62.03 -67.54
N LEU A 219 0.08 -60.93 -67.55
CA LEU A 219 0.68 -60.36 -68.75
C LEU A 219 1.83 -61.24 -69.29
N LYS A 220 2.66 -61.83 -68.43
CA LYS A 220 3.82 -62.64 -68.83
C LYS A 220 3.50 -63.74 -69.86
N PRO A 221 2.52 -64.65 -69.67
CA PRO A 221 2.18 -65.66 -70.68
C PRO A 221 1.59 -65.06 -71.96
N LEU A 222 0.93 -63.90 -71.90
CA LEU A 222 0.44 -63.19 -73.09
C LEU A 222 1.60 -62.60 -73.90
N VAL A 223 2.59 -62.00 -73.23
CA VAL A 223 3.84 -61.51 -73.85
C VAL A 223 4.63 -62.66 -74.47
N GLU A 224 4.76 -63.81 -73.78
CA GLU A 224 5.37 -65.01 -74.35
C GLU A 224 4.61 -65.55 -75.58
N LYS A 225 3.28 -65.63 -75.51
CA LYS A 225 2.43 -66.04 -76.65
C LYS A 225 2.62 -65.08 -77.82
N ASN A 226 2.63 -63.78 -77.58
CA ASN A 226 2.84 -62.76 -78.61
C ASN A 226 4.24 -62.88 -79.24
N LYS A 227 5.30 -63.06 -78.44
CA LYS A 227 6.67 -63.29 -78.92
C LYS A 227 6.78 -64.56 -79.79
N ARG A 228 6.07 -65.64 -79.43
CA ARG A 228 5.99 -66.87 -80.24
C ARG A 228 5.20 -66.66 -81.55
N MET A 229 4.15 -65.84 -81.53
CA MET A 229 3.39 -65.47 -82.73
C MET A 229 4.16 -64.55 -83.66
N SER A 230 4.86 -63.54 -83.13
CA SER A 230 5.74 -62.67 -83.92
C SER A 230 6.77 -63.50 -84.68
N LYS A 231 7.48 -64.42 -83.99
CA LYS A 231 8.43 -65.31 -84.68
C LYS A 231 7.76 -66.13 -85.78
N LYS A 232 6.55 -66.66 -85.58
CA LYS A 232 5.83 -67.38 -86.65
C LYS A 232 5.52 -66.47 -87.84
N ASN A 233 5.16 -65.20 -87.60
CA ASN A 233 4.94 -64.22 -88.66
C ASN A 233 6.25 -63.95 -89.42
N ASP A 234 7.38 -63.83 -88.72
CA ASP A 234 8.72 -63.65 -89.30
C ASP A 234 9.14 -64.88 -90.15
N ASP A 235 8.95 -66.10 -89.61
CA ASP A 235 9.22 -67.37 -90.29
C ASP A 235 8.33 -67.54 -91.55
N MET A 236 7.06 -67.11 -91.47
CA MET A 236 6.12 -67.09 -92.62
C MET A 236 6.50 -66.03 -93.65
N LEU A 237 6.90 -64.84 -93.23
CA LEU A 237 7.34 -63.75 -94.14
C LEU A 237 8.56 -64.19 -94.94
N GLN A 238 9.55 -64.83 -94.30
CA GLN A 238 10.69 -65.45 -94.98
C GLN A 238 10.25 -66.58 -95.95
N CYS A 239 9.16 -67.29 -95.65
CA CYS A 239 8.63 -68.31 -96.54
C CYS A 239 7.96 -67.72 -97.78
N ILE A 240 7.19 -66.64 -97.59
CA ILE A 240 6.60 -65.86 -98.68
C ILE A 240 7.70 -65.28 -99.57
N GLN A 241 8.73 -64.64 -99.00
CA GLN A 241 9.88 -64.12 -99.74
C GLN A 241 10.56 -65.22 -100.59
N ARG A 242 10.83 -66.40 -100.03
CA ARG A 242 11.39 -67.54 -100.77
C ARG A 242 10.45 -68.06 -101.87
N MET A 243 9.14 -67.99 -101.69
CA MET A 243 8.16 -68.34 -102.73
C MET A 243 8.09 -67.28 -103.82
N GLU A 244 8.15 -65.99 -103.49
CA GLU A 244 8.25 -64.90 -104.46
C GLU A 244 9.52 -64.98 -105.30
N GLU A 245 10.67 -65.29 -104.69
CA GLU A 245 11.93 -65.54 -105.40
C GLU A 245 11.80 -66.73 -106.34
N LYS A 246 11.16 -67.83 -105.90
CA LYS A 246 10.93 -69.00 -106.75
C LYS A 246 9.96 -68.69 -107.90
N ILE A 247 8.94 -67.86 -107.66
CA ILE A 247 8.05 -67.36 -108.72
C ILE A 247 8.81 -66.44 -109.69
N LYS A 248 9.68 -65.55 -109.21
CA LYS A 248 10.57 -64.70 -110.04
C LYS A 248 11.53 -65.55 -110.89
N ASN A 249 12.08 -66.64 -110.34
CA ASN A 249 12.90 -67.62 -111.08
C ASN A 249 12.08 -68.34 -112.16
N LEU A 250 10.97 -68.99 -111.79
CA LEU A 250 10.08 -69.68 -112.73
C LEU A 250 9.49 -68.74 -113.80
N SER A 251 9.30 -67.46 -113.50
CA SER A 251 8.88 -66.45 -114.49
C SER A 251 9.98 -66.19 -115.52
N ARG A 252 11.25 -66.05 -115.07
CA ARG A 252 12.40 -65.94 -115.99
C ARG A 252 12.56 -67.20 -116.83
N GLU A 253 12.52 -68.39 -116.21
CA GLU A 253 12.59 -69.66 -116.93
C GLU A 253 11.46 -69.83 -117.95
N ASN A 254 10.24 -69.37 -117.65
CA ASN A 254 9.13 -69.35 -118.62
C ASN A 254 9.34 -68.37 -119.78
N VAL A 255 10.00 -67.23 -119.55
CA VAL A 255 10.39 -66.31 -120.63
C VAL A 255 11.46 -66.96 -121.49
N GLU A 256 12.53 -67.49 -120.90
CA GLU A 256 13.57 -68.22 -121.62
C GLU A 256 13.03 -69.41 -122.41
N LEU A 257 12.07 -70.17 -121.86
CA LEU A 257 11.45 -71.30 -122.56
C LEU A 257 10.56 -70.82 -123.72
N LYS A 258 9.83 -69.71 -123.56
CA LYS A 258 9.09 -69.07 -124.66
C LYS A 258 10.02 -68.55 -125.75
N GLU A 259 11.16 -67.98 -125.39
CA GLU A 259 12.19 -67.55 -126.35
C GLU A 259 12.77 -68.77 -127.10
N LYS A 260 13.14 -69.83 -126.38
CA LYS A 260 13.64 -71.11 -126.97
C LYS A 260 12.58 -71.80 -127.85
N LEU A 261 11.30 -71.69 -127.54
CA LEU A 261 10.19 -72.15 -128.39
C LEU A 261 9.94 -71.22 -129.59
N SER A 262 10.11 -69.91 -129.45
CA SER A 262 9.98 -68.95 -130.56
C SER A 262 11.13 -69.03 -131.57
N ALA A 263 12.27 -69.59 -131.17
CA ALA A 263 13.44 -69.84 -132.02
C ALA A 263 13.31 -71.12 -132.89
N GLN A 264 12.22 -71.88 -132.80
CA GLN A 264 11.92 -73.02 -133.67
C GLN A 264 11.11 -72.59 -134.91
N PRO A 265 11.43 -73.06 -136.14
CA PRO A 265 10.72 -72.63 -137.35
C PRO A 265 9.26 -73.05 -137.40
N ALA A 266 8.38 -72.14 -137.83
CA ALA A 266 6.95 -72.41 -137.95
C ALA A 266 6.62 -73.43 -139.06
N LEU A 267 6.11 -74.60 -138.68
CA LEU A 267 5.55 -75.61 -139.59
C LEU A 267 4.14 -76.07 -139.18
N LYS A 268 3.49 -76.81 -140.09
CA LYS A 268 2.03 -76.87 -140.23
C LYS A 268 1.33 -77.86 -139.29
N ARG A 269 0.03 -77.59 -139.08
CA ARG A 269 -0.97 -78.46 -138.42
C ARG A 269 -0.80 -79.95 -138.74
N HIS A 270 -0.93 -80.80 -137.72
CA HIS A 270 -1.47 -82.15 -137.84
C HIS A 270 -2.70 -82.28 -136.94
N THR A 271 -3.75 -82.96 -137.43
CA THR A 271 -5.07 -83.02 -136.80
C THR A 271 -5.37 -84.46 -136.37
N SER A 272 -4.88 -84.87 -135.21
CA SER A 272 -5.08 -86.22 -134.67
C SER A 272 -4.84 -86.27 -133.15
N LEU A 273 -5.85 -85.85 -132.38
CA LEU A 273 -5.89 -85.99 -130.92
C LEU A 273 -7.26 -86.52 -130.42
N ASN A 274 -8.03 -87.12 -131.33
CA ASN A 274 -9.39 -87.60 -131.06
C ASN A 274 -9.41 -88.84 -130.13
N ASP A 275 -8.37 -89.66 -130.19
CA ASP A 275 -8.30 -90.95 -129.49
C ASP A 275 -8.15 -90.80 -127.97
N LEU A 276 -7.63 -89.66 -127.50
CA LEU A 276 -7.59 -89.28 -126.08
C LEU A 276 -8.90 -88.64 -125.59
N SER A 277 -9.79 -88.23 -126.51
CA SER A 277 -11.18 -87.89 -126.16
C SER A 277 -11.98 -89.17 -126.01
N SER A 278 -11.92 -90.05 -127.02
CA SER A 278 -12.64 -91.34 -127.02
C SER A 278 -12.34 -92.20 -125.79
N THR A 279 -11.08 -92.32 -125.36
CA THR A 279 -10.72 -93.13 -124.18
C THR A 279 -11.17 -92.49 -122.85
N ARG A 280 -11.33 -91.17 -122.79
CA ARG A 280 -11.96 -90.49 -121.64
C ARG A 280 -13.47 -90.66 -121.66
N GLU A 281 -14.09 -90.51 -122.81
CA GLU A 281 -15.52 -90.72 -123.03
C GLU A 281 -15.92 -92.18 -122.72
N GLU A 282 -15.09 -93.17 -123.08
CA GLU A 282 -15.29 -94.57 -122.70
C GLU A 282 -15.21 -94.81 -121.19
N GLN A 283 -14.29 -94.15 -120.48
CA GLN A 283 -14.21 -94.21 -119.00
C GLN A 283 -15.42 -93.54 -118.34
N GLU A 284 -15.92 -92.44 -118.91
CA GLU A 284 -17.12 -91.74 -118.43
C GLU A 284 -18.39 -92.56 -118.74
N ILE A 285 -18.44 -93.27 -119.86
CA ILE A 285 -19.50 -94.24 -120.21
C ILE A 285 -19.46 -95.49 -119.31
N GLU A 286 -18.28 -96.02 -118.96
CA GLU A 286 -18.13 -97.09 -117.96
C GLU A 286 -18.66 -96.64 -116.59
N PHE A 287 -18.27 -95.45 -116.13
CA PHE A 287 -18.74 -94.88 -114.87
C PHE A 287 -20.27 -94.69 -114.86
N LEU A 288 -20.84 -94.14 -115.94
CA LEU A 288 -22.29 -93.99 -116.09
C LEU A 288 -23.01 -95.34 -116.18
N ARG A 289 -22.45 -96.36 -116.85
CA ARG A 289 -23.01 -97.73 -116.86
C ARG A 289 -23.00 -98.36 -115.48
N LEU A 290 -21.94 -98.15 -114.69
CA LEU A 290 -21.86 -98.63 -113.32
C LEU A 290 -22.90 -97.94 -112.43
N GLN A 291 -23.02 -96.61 -112.55
CA GLN A 291 -24.03 -95.82 -111.84
C GLN A 291 -25.47 -96.22 -112.22
N VAL A 292 -25.75 -96.52 -113.50
CA VAL A 292 -27.06 -97.05 -113.94
C VAL A 292 -27.31 -98.45 -113.37
N LYS A 293 -26.29 -99.31 -113.28
CA LYS A 293 -26.40 -100.62 -112.59
C LYS A 293 -26.71 -100.49 -111.10
N GLU A 294 -26.05 -99.55 -110.42
CA GLU A 294 -26.29 -99.27 -109.00
C GLU A 294 -27.67 -98.67 -108.76
N GLN A 295 -28.12 -97.75 -109.63
CA GLN A 295 -29.50 -97.24 -109.63
C GLN A 295 -30.52 -98.34 -109.93
N GLN A 296 -30.24 -99.29 -110.82
CA GLN A 296 -31.13 -100.44 -111.04
C GLN A 296 -31.22 -101.34 -109.80
N HIS A 297 -30.10 -101.60 -109.11
CA HIS A 297 -30.13 -102.35 -107.86
C HIS A 297 -30.98 -101.63 -106.79
N VAL A 298 -30.83 -100.31 -106.66
CA VAL A 298 -31.67 -99.48 -105.78
C VAL A 298 -33.15 -99.51 -106.19
N ILE A 299 -33.47 -99.54 -107.49
CA ILE A 299 -34.84 -99.70 -107.99
C ILE A 299 -35.41 -101.08 -107.64
N ASP A 300 -34.61 -102.14 -107.73
CA ASP A 300 -35.01 -103.50 -107.42
C ASP A 300 -35.23 -103.67 -105.89
N ASP A 301 -34.31 -103.16 -105.07
CA ASP A 301 -34.44 -103.09 -103.61
C ASP A 301 -35.68 -102.29 -103.19
N LEU A 302 -35.89 -101.10 -103.77
CA LEU A 302 -37.08 -100.28 -103.52
C LEU A 302 -38.37 -100.94 -104.02
N THR A 303 -38.30 -101.82 -105.02
CA THR A 303 -39.45 -102.60 -105.50
C THR A 303 -39.81 -103.71 -104.51
N VAL A 304 -38.82 -104.41 -103.96
CA VAL A 304 -38.99 -105.38 -102.86
C VAL A 304 -39.50 -104.69 -101.59
N GLU A 305 -38.95 -103.54 -101.23
CA GLU A 305 -39.39 -102.72 -100.10
C GLU A 305 -40.81 -102.17 -100.32
N ARG A 306 -41.18 -101.77 -101.54
CA ARG A 306 -42.55 -101.36 -101.90
C ARG A 306 -43.55 -102.50 -101.72
N GLU A 307 -43.21 -103.72 -102.11
CA GLU A 307 -44.07 -104.88 -101.79
C GLU A 307 -44.13 -105.16 -100.28
N ARG A 308 -42.99 -105.05 -99.58
CA ARG A 308 -42.91 -105.22 -98.12
C ARG A 308 -43.80 -104.20 -97.40
N LEU A 309 -43.78 -102.95 -97.83
CA LEU A 309 -44.63 -101.87 -97.33
C LEU A 309 -46.11 -102.07 -97.70
N LEU A 310 -46.44 -102.58 -98.89
CA LEU A 310 -47.81 -102.99 -99.25
C LEU A 310 -48.33 -104.10 -98.34
N ARG A 311 -47.48 -105.04 -97.93
CA ARG A 311 -47.80 -106.07 -96.92
C ARG A 311 -47.93 -105.47 -95.51
N SER A 312 -47.06 -104.55 -95.11
CA SER A 312 -47.07 -103.89 -93.79
C SER A 312 -48.20 -102.86 -93.59
N LYS A 313 -48.77 -102.26 -94.65
CA LYS A 313 -49.79 -101.19 -94.56
C LYS A 313 -51.16 -101.66 -93.98
N LYS A 314 -51.28 -102.91 -93.55
CA LYS A 314 -52.49 -103.47 -92.92
C LYS A 314 -52.57 -103.34 -91.39
N GLN A 315 -51.52 -102.90 -90.67
CA GLN A 315 -51.54 -102.79 -89.18
C GLN A 315 -51.03 -101.45 -88.62
N ARG A 316 -51.90 -100.79 -87.81
CA ARG A 316 -51.73 -99.74 -86.76
C ARG A 316 -50.46 -98.84 -86.81
N ARG A 317 -50.45 -97.50 -86.90
CA ARG A 317 -51.31 -96.38 -86.41
C ARG A 317 -51.20 -96.03 -84.90
N LYS A 318 -50.18 -95.25 -84.47
CA LYS A 318 -50.27 -94.03 -83.58
C LYS A 318 -48.93 -93.43 -83.02
N SER A 319 -48.70 -92.13 -83.30
CA SER A 319 -48.26 -91.00 -82.43
C SER A 319 -46.94 -90.89 -81.60
N LEU A 320 -46.17 -89.81 -81.91
CA LEU A 320 -45.63 -88.70 -81.04
C LEU A 320 -44.28 -88.74 -80.25
N LYS A 321 -43.47 -87.68 -80.53
CA LYS A 321 -42.50 -86.89 -79.71
C LYS A 321 -41.16 -87.49 -79.15
N PRO A 322 -40.06 -86.71 -79.13
CA PRO A 322 -38.77 -87.05 -78.48
C PRO A 322 -38.49 -86.31 -77.13
N PRO A 323 -37.54 -86.79 -76.28
CA PRO A 323 -37.22 -86.21 -74.96
C PRO A 323 -35.82 -85.54 -74.82
N LYS A 324 -35.56 -84.91 -73.66
CA LYS A 324 -34.27 -84.29 -73.22
C LYS A 324 -33.48 -85.19 -72.24
N ARG A 325 -32.21 -84.84 -71.96
CA ARG A 325 -31.39 -85.27 -70.78
C ARG A 325 -30.93 -84.00 -70.02
N HIS A 326 -31.09 -83.87 -68.69
CA HIS A 326 -30.36 -84.49 -67.56
C HIS A 326 -28.88 -84.02 -67.52
N VAL A 327 -28.26 -83.60 -66.39
CA VAL A 327 -28.43 -83.89 -64.93
C VAL A 327 -28.27 -82.60 -64.06
N VAL A 328 -28.59 -82.66 -62.75
CA VAL A 328 -28.50 -81.59 -61.71
C VAL A 328 -27.79 -82.12 -60.44
N GLU A 329 -27.55 -81.26 -59.44
CA GLU A 329 -27.20 -81.54 -58.00
C GLU A 329 -25.68 -81.64 -57.70
N THR A 330 -25.13 -81.24 -56.54
CA THR A 330 -25.65 -81.20 -55.14
C THR A 330 -25.05 -80.07 -54.22
N PHE A 331 -25.82 -79.62 -53.20
CA PHE A 331 -25.47 -79.38 -51.76
C PHE A 331 -24.23 -78.48 -51.33
N PHE A 332 -24.10 -77.83 -50.16
CA PHE A 332 -24.94 -77.49 -48.97
C PHE A 332 -24.15 -76.62 -47.94
N GLY A 333 -24.82 -75.91 -47.01
CA GLY A 333 -24.23 -75.12 -45.87
C GLY A 333 -24.70 -73.64 -45.84
N PHE A 334 -25.28 -73.01 -44.79
CA PHE A 334 -25.04 -72.93 -43.32
C PHE A 334 -23.78 -72.10 -42.93
N ASP A 335 -23.79 -71.14 -41.98
CA ASP A 335 -24.88 -70.59 -41.11
C ASP A 335 -24.53 -69.18 -40.53
N GLU A 336 -25.51 -68.51 -39.86
CA GLU A 336 -25.42 -67.43 -38.82
C GLU A 336 -24.55 -66.15 -39.07
N GLU A 337 -24.72 -64.98 -38.41
CA GLU A 337 -25.57 -64.49 -37.29
C GLU A 337 -25.77 -62.93 -37.38
N SER A 338 -26.46 -62.33 -36.39
CA SER A 338 -26.60 -60.87 -36.08
C SER A 338 -27.31 -59.99 -37.14
N VAL A 339 -28.56 -59.55 -36.97
CA VAL A 339 -29.21 -58.70 -35.93
C VAL A 339 -28.80 -57.22 -35.87
N ASP A 340 -29.83 -56.40 -35.69
CA ASP A 340 -29.92 -54.99 -35.29
C ASP A 340 -29.27 -53.88 -36.17
N SER A 341 -30.16 -53.07 -36.75
CA SER A 341 -29.87 -51.70 -37.18
C SER A 341 -31.08 -50.82 -36.84
N GLU A 342 -31.12 -50.34 -35.60
CA GLU A 342 -31.98 -49.22 -35.23
C GLU A 342 -31.59 -47.98 -36.04
N THR A 343 -32.51 -47.36 -36.77
CA THR A 343 -32.36 -45.94 -37.13
C THR A 343 -33.69 -45.32 -37.55
N SER A 344 -33.75 -44.00 -37.34
CA SER A 344 -34.83 -43.09 -37.75
C SER A 344 -36.10 -43.11 -36.90
N SER A 345 -36.43 -41.94 -36.37
CA SER A 345 -37.74 -41.62 -35.80
C SER A 345 -38.03 -40.15 -36.06
N VAL A 346 -39.01 -39.89 -36.94
CA VAL A 346 -39.68 -38.59 -37.19
C VAL A 346 -38.74 -37.47 -37.76
N THR A 347 -39.13 -36.58 -38.67
CA THR A 347 -40.48 -36.08 -38.96
C THR A 347 -40.63 -35.57 -40.42
N SER A 348 -41.66 -36.08 -41.13
CA SER A 348 -42.62 -35.37 -42.03
C SER A 348 -42.14 -34.28 -43.04
N TYR A 349 -42.69 -34.15 -44.26
CA TYR A 349 -44.11 -34.24 -44.67
C TYR A 349 -44.30 -34.60 -46.16
N ASN A 350 -45.57 -34.86 -46.54
CA ASN A 350 -46.18 -34.80 -47.88
C ASN A 350 -45.95 -35.96 -48.87
N THR A 351 -46.82 -36.96 -48.74
CA THR A 351 -47.58 -37.58 -49.85
C THR A 351 -48.22 -36.50 -50.77
N ASP A 352 -48.58 -36.74 -52.03
CA ASP A 352 -49.49 -37.81 -52.45
C ASP A 352 -49.50 -38.17 -53.97
N LYS A 353 -50.13 -39.31 -54.27
CA LYS A 353 -50.69 -39.90 -55.54
C LYS A 353 -50.62 -39.08 -56.87
N THR A 354 -50.62 -39.67 -58.08
CA THR A 354 -51.55 -40.73 -58.57
C THR A 354 -51.11 -41.35 -59.92
N ASP A 355 -51.54 -42.60 -60.19
CA ASP A 355 -51.76 -43.31 -61.48
C ASP A 355 -50.86 -43.07 -62.73
N ARG A 356 -50.17 -44.13 -63.19
CA ARG A 356 -50.69 -45.04 -64.24
C ARG A 356 -49.84 -46.31 -64.46
N THR A 357 -50.44 -47.31 -65.10
CA THR A 357 -49.87 -48.65 -65.38
C THR A 357 -50.67 -49.32 -66.51
N PRO A 358 -50.16 -50.32 -67.24
CA PRO A 358 -48.86 -50.43 -67.92
C PRO A 358 -49.02 -50.43 -69.47
N ALA A 359 -47.90 -50.38 -70.20
CA ALA A 359 -47.80 -50.85 -71.59
C ALA A 359 -46.60 -51.82 -71.71
N THR A 360 -46.65 -52.74 -72.67
CA THR A 360 -45.70 -53.86 -72.81
C THR A 360 -44.36 -53.48 -73.43
N PRO A 361 -43.28 -54.27 -73.19
CA PRO A 361 -41.91 -53.89 -73.55
C PRO A 361 -41.47 -54.43 -74.91
N GLU A 362 -40.63 -53.66 -75.60
CA GLU A 362 -39.77 -54.08 -76.72
C GLU A 362 -38.62 -53.06 -76.85
N GLU A 363 -37.37 -53.56 -76.90
CA GLU A 363 -36.12 -52.99 -77.47
C GLU A 363 -35.71 -51.53 -77.07
N ASP A 364 -34.47 -51.20 -76.69
CA ASP A 364 -33.16 -51.79 -77.03
C ASP A 364 -32.15 -51.88 -75.85
N LEU A 365 -31.04 -52.59 -76.06
CA LEU A 365 -29.91 -52.72 -75.10
C LEU A 365 -28.63 -52.05 -75.62
N GLU A 366 -28.57 -50.71 -75.69
CA GLU A 366 -27.36 -49.97 -76.07
C GLU A 366 -26.80 -49.01 -74.99
N ASP A 367 -25.70 -49.43 -74.37
CA ASP A 367 -24.48 -48.67 -74.00
C ASP A 367 -24.57 -47.30 -73.26
N SER A 368 -25.71 -46.92 -72.68
CA SER A 368 -25.86 -45.64 -71.96
C SER A 368 -25.25 -45.61 -70.54
N THR A 369 -25.28 -46.74 -69.83
CA THR A 369 -25.01 -46.80 -68.38
C THR A 369 -23.63 -46.30 -67.94
N PRO A 370 -22.48 -46.60 -68.59
CA PRO A 370 -21.18 -46.08 -68.15
C PRO A 370 -21.04 -44.57 -68.38
N LYS A 371 -21.85 -43.98 -69.27
CA LYS A 371 -21.82 -42.56 -69.59
C LYS A 371 -22.63 -41.76 -68.58
N GLU A 372 -23.83 -42.22 -68.21
CA GLU A 372 -24.62 -41.61 -67.15
C GLU A 372 -23.89 -41.70 -65.79
N GLU A 373 -23.25 -42.83 -65.48
CA GLU A 373 -22.44 -42.98 -64.26
C GLU A 373 -21.23 -42.02 -64.24
N ALA A 374 -20.61 -41.75 -65.39
CA ALA A 374 -19.54 -40.77 -65.52
C ALA A 374 -20.04 -39.31 -65.35
N GLU A 375 -21.19 -38.95 -65.92
CA GLU A 375 -21.80 -37.63 -65.76
C GLU A 375 -22.28 -37.38 -64.32
N LEU A 376 -22.83 -38.40 -63.64
CA LEU A 376 -23.17 -38.35 -62.21
C LEU A 376 -21.92 -38.14 -61.35
N ARG A 377 -20.83 -38.89 -61.60
CA ARG A 377 -19.53 -38.67 -60.93
C ARG A 377 -18.98 -37.27 -61.16
N PHE A 378 -19.06 -36.75 -62.39
CA PHE A 378 -18.60 -35.40 -62.70
C PHE A 378 -19.41 -34.32 -61.94
N CYS A 379 -20.73 -34.48 -61.86
CA CYS A 379 -21.60 -33.61 -61.07
C CYS A 379 -21.29 -33.68 -59.57
N GLN A 380 -21.02 -34.88 -59.05
CA GLN A 380 -20.67 -35.10 -57.64
C GLN A 380 -19.32 -34.49 -57.29
N LEU A 381 -18.28 -34.76 -58.10
CA LEU A 381 -16.95 -34.17 -57.94
C LEU A 381 -16.98 -32.63 -58.05
N THR A 382 -17.84 -32.08 -58.91
CA THR A 382 -18.02 -30.62 -59.03
C THR A 382 -18.65 -30.02 -57.76
N ARG A 383 -19.62 -30.71 -57.14
CA ARG A 383 -20.21 -30.30 -55.86
C ARG A 383 -19.20 -30.38 -54.72
N GLU A 384 -18.40 -31.45 -54.67
CA GLU A 384 -17.32 -31.62 -53.68
C GLU A 384 -16.22 -30.58 -53.85
N TYR A 385 -15.81 -30.26 -55.09
CA TYR A 385 -14.86 -29.19 -55.36
C TYR A 385 -15.37 -27.82 -54.90
N GLN A 386 -16.63 -27.49 -55.16
CA GLN A 386 -17.24 -26.26 -54.62
C GLN A 386 -17.38 -26.27 -53.09
N ALA A 387 -17.70 -27.43 -52.48
CA ALA A 387 -17.75 -27.56 -51.03
C ALA A 387 -16.35 -27.36 -50.41
N LEU A 388 -15.32 -27.92 -51.02
CA LEU A 388 -13.92 -27.75 -50.64
C LEU A 388 -13.45 -26.30 -50.82
N GLN A 389 -13.85 -25.62 -51.91
CA GLN A 389 -13.58 -24.19 -52.08
C GLN A 389 -14.24 -23.33 -51.00
N ARG A 390 -15.49 -23.61 -50.62
CA ARG A 390 -16.18 -22.91 -49.52
C ARG A 390 -15.53 -23.22 -48.17
N ALA A 391 -15.18 -24.48 -47.91
CA ALA A 391 -14.48 -24.89 -46.69
C ALA A 391 -13.08 -24.26 -46.60
N TYR A 392 -12.36 -24.15 -47.73
CA TYR A 392 -11.08 -23.46 -47.81
C TYR A 392 -11.23 -21.95 -47.60
N ALA A 393 -12.28 -21.31 -48.13
CA ALA A 393 -12.57 -19.89 -47.87
C ALA A 393 -12.91 -19.64 -46.39
N LEU A 394 -13.73 -20.48 -45.76
CA LEU A 394 -14.05 -20.42 -44.34
C LEU A 394 -12.82 -20.73 -43.45
N LEU A 395 -11.94 -21.63 -43.88
CA LEU A 395 -10.64 -21.82 -43.24
C LEU A 395 -9.72 -20.62 -43.45
N GLN A 396 -9.71 -19.97 -44.60
CA GLN A 396 -8.95 -18.74 -44.83
C GLN A 396 -9.47 -17.59 -43.94
N GLU A 397 -10.78 -17.56 -43.67
CA GLU A 397 -11.44 -16.61 -42.77
C GLU A 397 -11.10 -16.89 -41.29
N GLN A 398 -11.15 -18.14 -40.84
CA GLN A 398 -10.80 -18.52 -39.45
C GLN A 398 -9.28 -18.50 -39.18
N VAL A 399 -8.47 -19.01 -40.11
CA VAL A 399 -7.00 -18.99 -40.04
C VAL A 399 -6.44 -17.59 -40.35
N GLY A 400 -7.26 -16.67 -40.88
CA GLY A 400 -6.99 -15.24 -40.92
C GLY A 400 -6.65 -14.62 -39.54
N GLY A 401 -7.00 -15.29 -38.44
CA GLY A 401 -6.54 -14.95 -37.09
C GLY A 401 -5.05 -15.18 -36.81
N THR A 402 -4.28 -15.76 -37.75
CA THR A 402 -2.83 -16.08 -37.53
C THR A 402 -1.87 -14.97 -37.97
N LEU A 403 -2.30 -14.00 -38.79
CA LEU A 403 -1.44 -12.95 -39.33
C LEU A 403 -2.13 -11.58 -39.40
N ASP A 404 -2.59 -11.09 -38.25
CA ASP A 404 -2.44 -9.65 -37.98
C ASP A 404 -1.16 -9.45 -37.16
N ALA A 405 -0.02 -9.65 -37.82
CA ALA A 405 1.31 -9.46 -37.24
C ALA A 405 1.53 -7.99 -36.85
N GLU A 406 0.79 -7.04 -37.45
CA GLU A 406 0.74 -5.65 -36.98
C GLU A 406 0.01 -5.53 -35.65
N ARG A 407 -1.12 -6.22 -35.40
CA ARG A 407 -1.73 -6.27 -34.06
C ARG A 407 -0.84 -6.94 -33.04
N GLU A 408 -0.19 -8.06 -33.36
CA GLU A 408 0.78 -8.68 -32.43
C GLU A 408 1.97 -7.76 -32.16
N ALA A 409 2.48 -7.04 -33.16
CA ALA A 409 3.54 -6.05 -33.00
C ALA A 409 3.07 -4.87 -32.14
N ARG A 410 1.95 -4.22 -32.48
CA ARG A 410 1.34 -3.12 -31.70
C ARG A 410 1.01 -3.55 -30.26
N THR A 411 0.58 -4.79 -30.05
CA THR A 411 0.31 -5.33 -28.71
C THR A 411 1.61 -5.57 -27.94
N ARG A 412 2.67 -6.07 -28.60
CA ARG A 412 4.01 -6.14 -27.99
C ARG A 412 4.56 -4.76 -27.68
N GLU A 413 4.48 -3.80 -28.59
CA GLU A 413 4.91 -2.40 -28.38
C GLU A 413 4.14 -1.75 -27.23
N GLN A 414 2.81 -1.93 -27.16
CA GLN A 414 1.99 -1.41 -26.06
C GLN A 414 2.40 -2.04 -24.72
N LEU A 415 2.54 -3.36 -24.65
CA LEU A 415 2.99 -4.06 -23.44
C LEU A 415 4.42 -3.68 -23.05
N GLN A 416 5.31 -3.45 -24.02
CA GLN A 416 6.70 -3.03 -23.79
C GLN A 416 6.78 -1.57 -23.33
N ALA A 417 5.95 -0.68 -23.89
CA ALA A 417 5.80 0.70 -23.44
C ALA A 417 5.19 0.78 -22.03
N ASP A 418 4.19 -0.04 -21.71
CA ASP A 418 3.61 -0.11 -20.37
C ASP A 418 4.54 -0.77 -19.35
N LEU A 419 5.35 -1.75 -19.75
CA LEU A 419 6.41 -2.31 -18.92
C LEU A 419 7.47 -1.25 -18.58
N LEU A 420 7.93 -0.46 -19.57
CA LEU A 420 8.81 0.69 -19.34
C LEU A 420 8.15 1.76 -18.45
N ARG A 421 6.86 2.05 -18.66
CA ARG A 421 6.07 3.00 -17.86
C ARG A 421 5.99 2.55 -16.40
N CYS A 422 5.81 1.25 -16.16
CA CYS A 422 5.82 0.64 -14.84
C CYS A 422 7.22 0.60 -14.21
N GLN A 423 8.28 0.37 -14.99
CA GLN A 423 9.66 0.44 -14.49
C GLN A 423 10.03 1.85 -14.03
N ALA A 424 9.73 2.89 -14.83
CA ALA A 424 9.91 4.28 -14.43
C ALA A 424 9.08 4.61 -13.16
N LYS A 425 7.82 4.12 -13.10
CA LYS A 425 6.96 4.27 -11.91
C LYS A 425 7.55 3.60 -10.66
N ILE A 426 8.20 2.45 -10.82
CA ILE A 426 8.90 1.73 -9.74
C ILE A 426 10.14 2.52 -9.31
N GLU A 427 11.00 2.95 -10.24
CA GLU A 427 12.18 3.76 -9.89
C GLU A 427 11.81 5.06 -9.18
N ASP A 428 10.75 5.76 -9.63
CA ASP A 428 10.29 6.99 -8.99
C ASP A 428 9.70 6.73 -7.59
N LEU A 429 9.03 5.60 -7.40
CA LEU A 429 8.56 5.16 -6.08
C LEU A 429 9.72 4.71 -5.18
N GLU A 430 10.75 4.07 -5.71
CA GLU A 430 11.97 3.68 -4.97
C GLU A 430 12.79 4.89 -4.56
N LYS A 431 12.98 5.87 -5.47
CA LYS A 431 13.57 7.18 -5.15
C LYS A 431 12.76 7.89 -4.05
N ALA A 432 11.43 7.97 -4.19
CA ALA A 432 10.56 8.55 -3.17
C ALA A 432 10.52 7.76 -1.85
N LEU A 433 10.80 6.44 -1.87
CA LEU A 433 10.93 5.61 -0.67
C LEU A 433 12.28 5.82 0.02
N ILE A 434 13.35 6.03 -0.74
CA ILE A 434 14.68 6.41 -0.23
C ILE A 434 14.64 7.82 0.37
N GLU A 435 13.99 8.77 -0.32
CA GLU A 435 13.76 10.14 0.17
C GLU A 435 12.82 10.20 1.38
N LYS A 436 11.81 9.31 1.48
CA LYS A 436 11.01 9.18 2.72
C LYS A 436 11.70 8.39 3.82
N GLY A 437 12.59 7.46 3.48
CA GLY A 437 13.44 6.74 4.42
C GLY A 437 14.50 7.63 5.05
N GLN A 438 14.89 8.70 4.35
CA GLN A 438 15.60 9.84 4.90
C GLN A 438 14.60 10.93 5.29
N ASP A 439 13.97 10.79 6.46
CA ASP A 439 13.20 11.87 7.08
C ASP A 439 14.14 13.02 7.49
N SER A 440 14.59 13.79 6.49
CA SER A 440 15.66 14.79 6.63
C SER A 440 15.25 15.86 7.63
N LYS A 441 13.97 16.25 7.62
CA LYS A 441 13.41 17.18 8.61
C LYS A 441 13.48 16.61 10.03
N TRP A 442 13.05 15.37 10.27
CA TRP A 442 13.18 14.77 11.60
C TRP A 442 14.65 14.60 12.01
N VAL A 443 15.55 14.28 11.09
CA VAL A 443 17.00 14.18 11.36
C VAL A 443 17.61 15.55 11.68
N GLU A 444 17.25 16.59 10.94
CA GLU A 444 17.67 17.99 11.15
C GLU A 444 17.13 18.54 12.47
N GLU A 445 15.82 18.36 12.73
CA GLU A 445 15.15 18.75 13.99
C GLU A 445 15.76 18.01 15.19
N LYS A 446 16.04 16.71 15.06
CA LYS A 446 16.72 15.91 16.09
C LYS A 446 18.15 16.41 16.33
N GLN A 447 18.91 16.73 15.28
CA GLN A 447 20.25 17.32 15.41
C GLN A 447 20.23 18.74 15.99
N LEU A 448 19.16 19.51 15.76
CA LEU A 448 18.93 20.82 16.36
C LEU A 448 18.59 20.69 17.85
N LEU A 449 17.67 19.77 18.20
CA LEU A 449 17.31 19.41 19.57
C LEU A 449 18.52 18.93 20.40
N ILE A 450 19.42 18.16 19.80
CA ILE A 450 20.66 17.74 20.46
C ILE A 450 21.55 18.96 20.75
N ARG A 451 21.77 19.85 19.77
CA ARG A 451 22.55 21.08 19.96
C ARG A 451 21.96 22.00 21.02
N THR A 452 20.66 22.28 20.98
CA THR A 452 20.00 23.13 21.98
C THR A 452 20.01 22.51 23.39
N ASN A 453 19.92 21.19 23.52
CA ASN A 453 20.10 20.53 24.82
C ASN A 453 21.55 20.64 25.34
N GLN A 454 22.54 20.59 24.45
CA GLN A 454 23.95 20.81 24.79
C GLN A 454 24.17 22.24 25.34
N GLU A 455 23.65 23.24 24.63
CA GLU A 455 23.71 24.66 25.04
C GLU A 455 22.97 24.91 26.37
N LEU A 456 21.83 24.24 26.59
CA LEU A 456 21.09 24.33 27.86
C LEU A 456 21.85 23.66 29.01
N LEU A 457 22.51 22.51 28.80
CA LEU A 457 23.38 21.87 29.80
C LEU A 457 24.56 22.78 30.18
N GLU A 458 25.24 23.36 29.19
CA GLU A 458 26.33 24.34 29.41
C GLU A 458 25.86 25.64 30.06
N LYS A 459 24.57 25.97 29.99
CA LYS A 459 23.98 27.11 30.69
C LYS A 459 23.59 26.76 32.12
N ILE A 460 23.01 25.58 32.35
CA ILE A 460 22.69 25.07 33.70
C ILE A 460 23.96 24.96 34.53
N TYR A 461 24.99 24.27 34.03
CA TYR A 461 26.27 24.08 34.72
C TYR A 461 26.95 25.40 35.13
N ARG A 462 26.80 26.44 34.31
CA ARG A 462 27.32 27.79 34.57
C ARG A 462 26.54 28.51 35.66
N MET A 463 25.21 28.42 35.63
CA MET A 463 24.36 28.94 36.72
C MET A 463 24.56 28.17 38.03
N GLU A 464 24.87 26.88 37.99
CA GLU A 464 25.24 26.08 39.18
C GLU A 464 26.59 26.54 39.78
N GLN A 465 27.57 26.90 38.95
CA GLN A 465 28.82 27.53 39.40
C GLN A 465 28.57 28.93 39.99
N GLU A 466 27.77 29.76 39.33
CA GLU A 466 27.38 31.09 39.82
C GLU A 466 26.62 30.99 41.15
N GLU A 467 25.70 30.02 41.30
CA GLU A 467 24.98 29.76 42.56
C GLU A 467 25.93 29.31 43.68
N HIS A 468 26.89 28.44 43.38
CA HIS A 468 27.89 28.00 44.36
C HIS A 468 28.79 29.17 44.80
N GLN A 469 29.22 30.02 43.87
CA GLN A 469 30.03 31.19 44.20
C GLN A 469 29.24 32.22 45.03
N LEU A 470 27.99 32.54 44.65
CA LEU A 470 27.12 33.43 45.43
C LEU A 470 26.80 32.86 46.83
N LYS A 471 26.73 31.54 47.00
CA LYS A 471 26.61 30.90 48.32
C LYS A 471 27.83 31.10 49.19
N ASN A 472 29.03 31.06 48.62
CA ASN A 472 30.29 31.31 49.34
C ASN A 472 30.39 32.79 49.72
N GLU A 473 30.13 33.71 48.78
CA GLU A 473 30.11 35.17 49.02
C GLU A 473 29.06 35.55 50.08
N MET A 474 27.88 34.91 50.08
CA MET A 474 26.87 35.06 51.13
C MET A 474 27.36 34.56 52.50
N GLN A 475 28.19 33.52 52.55
CA GLN A 475 28.74 33.03 53.82
C GLN A 475 29.84 33.97 54.33
N ASP A 476 30.77 34.40 53.48
CA ASP A 476 31.79 35.41 53.81
C ASP A 476 31.14 36.70 54.35
N ALA A 477 30.00 37.11 53.79
CA ALA A 477 29.24 38.28 54.25
C ALA A 477 28.56 38.06 55.61
N LYS A 478 28.13 36.84 55.97
CA LYS A 478 27.62 36.52 57.31
C LYS A 478 28.74 36.51 58.34
N ASP A 479 29.84 35.84 58.05
CA ASP A 479 31.00 35.75 58.94
C ASP A 479 31.56 37.16 59.23
N GLN A 480 31.55 38.05 58.24
CA GLN A 480 31.84 39.48 58.42
C GLN A 480 30.79 40.22 59.27
N ASN A 481 29.50 39.96 59.08
CA ASN A 481 28.44 40.57 59.88
C ASN A 481 28.49 40.13 61.35
N GLU A 482 28.71 38.83 61.62
CA GLU A 482 28.91 38.31 62.97
C GLU A 482 30.14 38.97 63.65
N LEU A 483 31.25 39.10 62.92
CA LEU A 483 32.44 39.82 63.42
C LEU A 483 32.16 41.31 63.72
N LEU A 484 31.33 41.97 62.91
CA LEU A 484 30.89 43.35 63.15
C LEU A 484 29.95 43.44 64.36
N GLU A 485 29.03 42.49 64.56
CA GLU A 485 28.17 42.43 65.75
C GLU A 485 29.00 42.23 67.03
N PHE A 486 29.98 41.30 67.03
CA PHE A 486 30.93 41.17 68.13
C PHE A 486 31.70 42.47 68.41
N ARG A 487 32.11 43.19 67.35
CA ARG A 487 32.83 44.47 67.50
C ARG A 487 31.94 45.60 68.01
N VAL A 488 30.66 45.66 67.61
CA VAL A 488 29.68 46.61 68.15
C VAL A 488 29.47 46.34 69.64
N LEU A 489 29.24 45.08 70.04
CA LEU A 489 29.08 44.70 71.45
C LEU A 489 30.32 45.04 72.30
N GLU A 490 31.53 44.84 71.79
CA GLU A 490 32.77 45.25 72.47
C GLU A 490 32.82 46.77 72.68
N LEU A 491 32.43 47.56 71.67
CA LEU A 491 32.38 49.02 71.75
C LEU A 491 31.30 49.50 72.73
N GLU A 492 30.10 48.92 72.70
CA GLU A 492 29.02 49.23 73.65
C GLU A 492 29.41 48.93 75.11
N VAL A 493 30.07 47.80 75.35
CA VAL A 493 30.60 47.43 76.67
C VAL A 493 31.70 48.40 77.12
N ARG A 494 32.62 48.76 76.24
CA ARG A 494 33.73 49.67 76.54
C ARG A 494 33.25 51.10 76.80
N ASP A 495 32.31 51.59 76.01
CA ASP A 495 31.77 52.93 76.18
C ASP A 495 30.86 52.98 77.44
N SER A 496 30.11 51.90 77.74
CA SER A 496 29.42 51.72 79.03
C SER A 496 30.36 51.70 80.24
N LEU A 497 31.58 51.15 80.09
CA LEU A 497 32.63 51.21 81.11
C LEU A 497 33.21 52.62 81.22
N CYS A 498 33.45 53.31 80.10
CA CYS A 498 33.95 54.68 80.07
C CYS A 498 32.99 55.66 80.78
N CYS A 499 31.68 55.56 80.50
CA CYS A 499 30.64 56.34 81.17
C CYS A 499 30.55 56.06 82.68
N LYS A 500 30.88 54.84 83.14
CA LYS A 500 30.92 54.50 84.57
C LYS A 500 32.19 55.03 85.25
N LEU A 501 33.35 54.93 84.59
CA LEU A 501 34.62 55.45 85.11
C LEU A 501 34.63 56.98 85.24
N SER A 502 33.86 57.71 84.42
CA SER A 502 33.61 59.15 84.59
C SER A 502 32.93 59.52 85.92
N ASN A 503 32.29 58.55 86.61
CA ASN A 503 31.48 58.77 87.81
C ASN A 503 32.09 58.14 89.09
N GLY A 504 33.42 58.02 89.15
CA GLY A 504 34.15 58.00 90.43
C GLY A 504 33.82 56.87 91.42
N ALA A 505 33.44 55.69 90.93
CA ALA A 505 33.11 54.53 91.77
C ALA A 505 33.93 53.30 91.37
N GLU A 506 34.76 52.79 92.30
CA GLU A 506 35.41 51.49 92.16
C GLU A 506 34.37 50.36 92.26
N ILE A 507 34.34 49.45 91.28
CA ILE A 507 33.54 48.22 91.35
C ILE A 507 34.44 47.04 90.96
N MET A 508 34.86 46.30 91.99
CA MET A 508 35.53 45.00 91.83
C MET A 508 34.57 43.99 91.20
N PHE A 509 35.01 43.28 90.16
CA PHE A 509 34.22 42.25 89.47
C PHE A 509 34.92 40.89 89.55
N GLU A 510 34.34 39.92 90.28
CA GLU A 510 34.77 38.52 90.21
C GLU A 510 34.24 37.85 88.92
N PRO A 511 35.09 37.28 88.05
CA PRO A 511 34.64 36.56 86.87
C PRO A 511 34.26 35.10 87.21
N LYS A 512 32.98 34.87 87.52
CA LYS A 512 32.42 33.51 87.59
C LYS A 512 32.10 32.97 86.19
N LEU A 513 33.13 32.48 85.51
CA LEU A 513 33.00 31.68 84.29
C LEU A 513 32.12 30.43 84.55
N LYS A 514 31.08 30.25 83.74
CA LYS A 514 30.25 29.05 83.69
C LYS A 514 29.65 28.88 82.29
N PHE A 515 30.14 27.88 81.58
CA PHE A 515 29.76 27.50 80.20
C PHE A 515 30.12 28.54 79.12
N LEU A 516 30.32 28.14 77.86
CA LEU A 516 30.36 26.75 77.34
C LEU A 516 31.80 26.22 77.29
#